data_AF-A0A2D4GU47-F1
#
_entry.id   AF-A0A2D4GU47-F1
#
_cell.length_a   1.000
_cell.length_b   1.000
_cell.length_c   1.000
_cell.angle_alpha   90.00
_cell.angle_beta   90.00
_cell.angle_gamma   90.00
#
_symmetry.space_group_name_H-M   'P 1'
#
loop_
_entity.id
_entity.type
_entity.pdbx_description
1 polymer ?
#
loop_
_entity_poly.entity_id
_entity_poly.type
_entity_poly.pdbx_seq_one_letter_code
_entity_poly.pdbx_strand_id
1 'polypeptide(L)'
;IVTALDNVEARRYIDSRCLASLRPLLDSGTMGTKGHTEVIVPHLTESYNSHRDPPEEEIPFCTIKSFPAATEHTIQWARDKFESAFSHKPSLFNKFWQTYPSAEEVLQRIKSGESLEGSFQVIKCLGRRPRNWSQCVELARLKFEKYFNHKALQLLHSFPIDTRLKDGSLFWQSPKRPPFPIQFDFNDLLHYSFILSTAKLFATISCISFTEK
;
A
#
# COMPACT_ATOMS: atom_id res chain seq x y z
N ILE A 1 -22.49 22.75 -20.41
CA ILE A 1 -22.24 21.85 -19.26
C ILE A 1 -21.30 22.56 -18.32
N VAL A 2 -21.49 22.42 -17.00
CA VAL A 2 -20.61 23.00 -15.98
C VAL A 2 -20.16 21.87 -15.07
N THR A 3 -18.87 21.70 -14.87
CA THR A 3 -18.32 20.65 -14.00
C THR A 3 -18.01 21.19 -12.60
N ALA A 4 -18.16 20.31 -11.62
CA ALA A 4 -17.74 20.49 -10.24
C ALA A 4 -17.15 19.16 -9.75
N LEU A 5 -16.07 18.74 -10.41
CA LEU A 5 -15.46 17.41 -10.27
C LEU A 5 -14.18 17.48 -9.43
N ASP A 6 -13.80 16.37 -8.81
CA ASP A 6 -12.65 16.26 -7.92
C ASP A 6 -11.52 15.37 -8.46
N ASN A 7 -11.74 14.67 -9.58
CA ASN A 7 -10.75 13.78 -10.20
C ASN A 7 -10.61 14.03 -11.71
N VAL A 8 -9.41 13.75 -12.23
CA VAL A 8 -9.05 14.00 -13.63
C VAL A 8 -9.80 13.05 -14.57
N GLU A 9 -9.99 11.77 -14.20
CA GLU A 9 -10.68 10.82 -15.10
C GLU A 9 -12.13 11.23 -15.41
N ALA A 10 -12.88 11.69 -14.41
CA ALA A 10 -14.25 12.17 -14.60
C ALA A 10 -14.29 13.42 -15.49
N ARG A 11 -13.34 14.37 -15.32
CA ARG A 11 -13.21 15.54 -16.19
C ARG A 11 -12.99 15.12 -17.65
N ARG A 12 -12.05 14.20 -17.89
CA ARG A 12 -11.77 13.66 -19.23
C ARG A 12 -12.96 12.96 -19.86
N TYR A 13 -13.73 12.22 -19.07
CA TYR A 13 -14.95 11.58 -19.53
C TYR A 13 -16.02 12.60 -19.94
N ILE A 14 -16.27 13.63 -19.12
CA ILE A 14 -17.26 14.67 -19.42
C ILE A 14 -16.82 15.51 -20.63
N ASP A 15 -15.54 15.85 -20.76
CA ASP A 15 -14.98 16.52 -21.95
C ASP A 15 -15.27 15.71 -23.22
N SER A 16 -14.98 14.42 -23.21
CA SER A 16 -15.25 13.51 -24.34
C SER A 16 -16.73 13.48 -24.74
N ARG A 17 -17.63 13.51 -23.75
CA ARG A 17 -19.09 13.58 -23.98
C ARG A 17 -19.53 14.94 -24.53
N CYS A 18 -18.94 16.04 -24.05
CA CYS A 18 -19.25 17.39 -24.51
C CYS A 18 -18.83 17.59 -25.98
N LEU A 19 -17.64 17.10 -26.35
CA LEU A 19 -17.16 17.08 -27.73
C LEU A 19 -18.09 16.27 -28.64
N ALA A 20 -18.41 15.03 -28.26
CA ALA A 20 -19.27 14.15 -29.05
C ALA A 20 -20.70 14.70 -29.25
N SER A 21 -21.17 15.52 -28.32
CA SER A 21 -22.50 16.13 -28.37
C SER A 21 -22.51 17.59 -28.80
N LEU A 22 -21.34 18.14 -29.18
CA LEU A 22 -21.14 19.55 -29.54
C LEU A 22 -21.74 20.51 -28.49
N ARG A 23 -21.55 20.21 -27.21
CA ARG A 23 -22.00 21.05 -26.09
C ARG A 23 -20.81 21.81 -25.50
N PRO A 24 -20.94 23.13 -25.25
CA PRO A 24 -19.92 23.88 -24.50
C PRO A 24 -19.75 23.33 -23.08
N LEU A 25 -18.53 23.42 -22.55
CA LEU A 25 -18.16 22.98 -21.21
C LEU A 25 -17.43 24.12 -20.48
N LEU A 26 -17.80 24.36 -19.22
CA LEU A 26 -17.08 25.22 -18.29
C LEU A 26 -16.53 24.33 -17.17
N ASP A 27 -15.19 24.25 -17.07
CA ASP A 27 -14.50 23.50 -16.03
C ASP A 27 -13.85 24.43 -15.00
N SER A 28 -13.72 23.91 -13.79
CA SER A 28 -12.99 24.57 -12.72
C SER A 28 -12.38 23.53 -11.78
N GLY A 29 -11.29 23.93 -11.12
CA GLY A 29 -10.65 23.12 -10.10
C GLY A 29 -9.82 23.95 -9.13
N THR A 30 -9.59 23.39 -7.95
CA THR A 30 -8.86 24.05 -6.86
C THR A 30 -7.87 23.09 -6.20
N MET A 31 -6.71 23.61 -5.79
CA MET A 31 -5.73 22.91 -4.96
C MET A 31 -5.19 23.88 -3.89
N GLY A 32 -5.72 23.78 -2.67
CA GLY A 32 -5.45 24.76 -1.62
C GLY A 32 -5.93 26.16 -2.03
N THR A 33 -5.04 27.15 -2.03
CA THR A 33 -5.33 28.52 -2.48
C THR A 33 -5.23 28.71 -4.00
N LYS A 34 -4.73 27.70 -4.74
CA LYS A 34 -4.64 27.74 -6.19
C LYS A 34 -6.00 27.35 -6.79
N GLY A 35 -6.38 28.02 -7.87
CA GLY A 35 -7.58 27.71 -8.63
C GLY A 35 -7.35 27.93 -10.11
N HIS A 36 -8.14 27.25 -10.93
CA HIS A 36 -8.21 27.49 -12.37
C HIS A 36 -9.66 27.38 -12.85
N THR A 37 -9.92 28.00 -14.00
CA THR A 37 -11.17 27.89 -14.75
C THR A 37 -10.83 27.73 -16.22
N GLU A 38 -11.55 26.86 -16.92
CA GLU A 38 -11.35 26.60 -18.33
C GLU A 38 -12.69 26.61 -19.06
N VAL A 39 -12.72 27.17 -20.28
CA VAL A 39 -13.93 27.26 -21.11
C VAL A 39 -13.67 26.56 -22.42
N ILE A 40 -14.48 25.55 -22.71
CA ILE A 40 -14.37 24.69 -23.89
C ILE A 40 -15.58 24.92 -24.79
N VAL A 41 -15.33 25.45 -25.99
CA VAL A 41 -16.34 25.78 -27.00
C VAL A 41 -16.06 24.96 -28.26
N PRO A 42 -17.02 24.11 -28.70
CA PRO A 42 -16.86 23.31 -29.91
C PRO A 42 -16.46 24.15 -31.12
N HIS A 43 -15.48 23.66 -31.89
CA HIS A 43 -14.93 24.33 -33.08
C HIS A 43 -14.23 25.69 -32.85
N LEU A 44 -14.00 26.09 -31.59
CA LEU A 44 -13.37 27.38 -31.28
C LEU A 44 -12.17 27.25 -30.34
N THR A 45 -12.28 26.48 -29.26
CA THR A 45 -11.19 26.28 -28.29
C THR A 45 -10.70 24.84 -28.31
N GLU A 46 -9.54 24.61 -27.70
CA GLU A 46 -9.09 23.27 -27.37
C GLU A 46 -9.99 22.61 -26.32
N SER A 47 -9.91 21.28 -26.21
CA SER A 47 -10.64 20.51 -25.21
C SER A 47 -9.75 20.22 -24.02
N TYR A 48 -10.35 19.82 -22.89
CA TYR A 48 -9.59 19.47 -21.69
C TYR A 48 -8.54 18.36 -21.96
N ASN A 49 -8.87 17.41 -22.84
CA ASN A 49 -7.98 16.30 -23.21
C ASN A 49 -6.82 16.70 -24.15
N SER A 50 -6.80 17.93 -24.68
CA SER A 50 -5.69 18.41 -25.52
C SER A 50 -4.40 18.56 -24.72
N HIS A 51 -4.51 18.84 -23.42
CA HIS A 51 -3.39 18.95 -22.50
C HIS A 51 -3.30 17.73 -21.58
N ARG A 52 -2.06 17.33 -21.27
CA ARG A 52 -1.80 16.33 -20.24
C ARG A 52 -1.26 17.05 -19.02
N ASP A 53 -2.00 16.96 -17.92
CA ASP A 53 -1.47 17.32 -16.62
C ASP A 53 -0.21 16.49 -16.31
N PRO A 54 0.77 17.07 -15.59
CA PRO A 54 1.92 16.33 -15.11
C PRO A 54 1.44 15.07 -14.36
N PRO A 55 1.99 13.88 -14.66
CA PRO A 55 1.66 12.69 -13.89
C PRO A 55 2.12 12.88 -12.44
N GLU A 56 1.44 12.21 -11.51
CA GLU A 56 1.91 12.15 -10.13
C GLU A 56 3.31 11.52 -10.08
N GLU A 57 4.22 12.11 -9.31
CA GLU A 57 5.57 11.57 -9.13
C GLU A 57 5.52 10.29 -8.29
N GLU A 58 5.80 9.15 -8.92
CA GLU A 58 5.91 7.88 -8.21
C GLU A 58 7.27 7.74 -7.52
N ILE A 59 7.25 7.41 -6.23
CA ILE A 59 8.48 7.14 -5.47
C ILE A 59 9.08 5.81 -5.94
N PRO A 60 10.38 5.75 -6.30
CA PRO A 60 11.00 4.50 -6.74
C PRO A 60 10.88 3.38 -5.70
N PHE A 61 10.52 2.18 -6.15
CA PHE A 61 10.31 1.02 -5.26
C PHE A 61 11.51 0.71 -4.35
N CYS A 62 12.74 0.84 -4.86
CA CYS A 62 13.96 0.62 -4.07
C CYS A 62 14.08 1.62 -2.90
N THR A 63 13.65 2.86 -3.10
CA THR A 63 13.62 3.92 -2.08
C THR A 63 12.63 3.54 -0.97
N ILE A 64 11.40 3.16 -1.33
CA ILE A 64 10.38 2.72 -0.36
C ILE A 64 10.85 1.49 0.41
N LYS A 65 11.46 0.51 -0.29
CA LYS A 65 11.80 -0.78 0.29
C LYS A 65 12.99 -0.73 1.25
N SER A 66 14.02 0.06 0.92
CA SER A 66 15.33 -0.05 1.56
C SER A 66 15.94 1.28 1.99
N PHE A 67 15.65 2.39 1.31
CA PHE A 67 16.36 3.67 1.53
C PHE A 67 15.39 4.86 1.61
N PRO A 68 14.44 4.87 2.56
CA PRO A 68 13.60 6.05 2.77
C PRO A 68 14.46 7.23 3.23
N ALA A 69 14.25 8.40 2.61
CA ALA A 69 15.02 9.61 2.88
C ALA A 69 14.12 10.78 3.33
N ALA A 70 12.81 10.67 3.08
CA ALA A 70 11.78 11.64 3.44
C ALA A 70 10.57 10.92 4.08
N THR A 71 9.74 11.66 4.81
CA THR A 71 8.62 11.11 5.58
C THR A 71 7.58 10.46 4.67
N GLU A 72 7.35 11.03 3.49
CA GLU A 72 6.44 10.54 2.45
C GLU A 72 6.78 9.10 2.04
N HIS A 73 8.08 8.77 1.97
CA HIS A 73 8.52 7.41 1.65
C HIS A 73 8.11 6.41 2.76
N THR A 74 8.18 6.84 4.02
CA THR A 74 7.77 6.01 5.16
C THR A 74 6.26 5.85 5.24
N ILE A 75 5.50 6.89 4.90
CA ILE A 75 4.04 6.86 4.80
C ILE A 75 3.61 5.90 3.69
N GLN A 76 4.18 6.01 2.49
CA GLN A 76 3.89 5.10 1.39
C GLN A 76 4.23 3.65 1.75
N TRP A 77 5.41 3.42 2.35
CA TRP A 77 5.78 2.10 2.85
C TRP A 77 4.76 1.53 3.85
N ALA A 78 4.27 2.36 4.78
CA ALA A 78 3.31 1.96 5.80
C ALA A 78 1.96 1.60 5.16
N ARG A 79 1.49 2.43 4.21
CA ARG A 79 0.29 2.16 3.41
C ARG A 79 0.40 0.84 2.65
N ASP A 80 1.51 0.57 1.97
CA ASP A 80 1.73 -0.70 1.27
C ASP A 80 1.68 -1.91 2.23
N LYS A 81 2.22 -1.76 3.45
CA LYS A 81 2.20 -2.83 4.46
C LYS A 81 0.79 -3.07 4.98
N PHE A 82 0.04 -2.00 5.19
CA PHE A 82 -1.36 -2.05 5.59
C PHE A 82 -2.21 -2.75 4.51
N GLU A 83 -2.21 -2.24 3.28
CA GLU A 83 -2.99 -2.78 2.16
C GLU A 83 -2.63 -4.24 1.89
N SER A 84 -1.33 -4.56 1.87
CA SER A 84 -0.87 -5.94 1.69
C SER A 84 -1.38 -6.87 2.80
N ALA A 85 -1.44 -6.44 4.05
CA ALA A 85 -1.80 -7.30 5.17
C ALA A 85 -3.31 -7.43 5.37
N PHE A 86 -4.06 -6.33 5.21
CA PHE A 86 -5.45 -6.21 5.65
C PHE A 86 -6.44 -6.02 4.50
N SER A 87 -5.97 -5.84 3.26
CA SER A 87 -6.82 -5.79 2.06
C SER A 87 -6.47 -6.92 1.07
N HIS A 88 -5.26 -6.91 0.50
CA HIS A 88 -4.89 -7.82 -0.58
C HIS A 88 -4.88 -9.29 -0.15
N LYS A 89 -4.28 -9.62 1.01
CA LYS A 89 -4.25 -11.00 1.51
C LYS A 89 -5.64 -11.54 1.86
N PRO A 90 -6.49 -10.82 2.63
CA PRO A 90 -7.88 -11.23 2.84
C PRO A 90 -8.68 -11.36 1.55
N SER A 91 -8.53 -10.43 0.61
CA SER A 91 -9.21 -10.49 -0.70
C SER A 91 -8.81 -11.74 -1.49
N LEU A 92 -7.51 -12.05 -1.55
CA LEU A 92 -7.00 -13.26 -2.19
C LEU A 92 -7.56 -14.52 -1.51
N PHE A 93 -7.56 -14.56 -0.18
CA PHE A 93 -8.12 -15.67 0.59
C PHE A 93 -9.61 -15.90 0.27
N ASN A 94 -10.40 -14.83 0.26
CA ASN A 94 -11.83 -14.91 -0.03
C ASN A 94 -12.09 -15.35 -1.48
N LYS A 95 -11.37 -14.76 -2.46
CA LYS A 95 -11.48 -15.15 -3.87
C LYS A 95 -11.16 -16.62 -4.08
N PHE A 96 -10.12 -17.14 -3.42
CA PHE A 96 -9.75 -18.55 -3.52
C PHE A 96 -10.91 -19.48 -3.08
N TRP A 97 -11.55 -19.20 -1.94
CA TRP A 97 -12.67 -20.00 -1.45
C TRP A 97 -14.00 -19.75 -2.18
N GLN A 98 -14.13 -18.64 -2.91
CA GLN A 98 -15.22 -18.45 -3.88
C GLN A 98 -15.04 -19.35 -5.11
N THR A 99 -13.80 -19.55 -5.57
CA THR A 99 -13.46 -20.42 -6.70
C THR A 99 -13.50 -21.90 -6.31
N TYR A 100 -13.09 -22.24 -5.09
CA TYR A 100 -12.98 -23.60 -4.58
C TYR A 100 -13.84 -23.78 -3.33
N PRO A 101 -15.12 -24.13 -3.44
CA PRO A 101 -16.07 -24.10 -2.31
C PRO A 101 -15.75 -25.04 -1.14
N SER A 102 -14.94 -26.08 -1.33
CA SER A 102 -14.64 -27.07 -0.29
C SER A 102 -13.16 -27.44 -0.22
N ALA A 103 -12.69 -27.78 0.98
CA ALA A 103 -11.32 -28.24 1.19
C ALA A 103 -11.08 -29.61 0.52
N GLU A 104 -12.12 -30.43 0.45
CA GLU A 104 -12.12 -31.73 -0.22
C GLU A 104 -11.84 -31.58 -1.72
N GLU A 105 -12.49 -30.63 -2.39
CA GLU A 105 -12.27 -30.34 -3.81
C GLU A 105 -10.84 -29.84 -4.06
N VAL A 106 -10.35 -28.92 -3.22
CA VAL A 106 -8.95 -28.46 -3.26
C VAL A 106 -7.99 -29.62 -3.13
N LEU A 107 -8.23 -30.53 -2.17
CA LEU A 107 -7.38 -31.68 -1.94
C LEU A 107 -7.38 -32.65 -3.12
N GLN A 108 -8.53 -32.91 -3.74
CA GLN A 108 -8.63 -33.81 -4.90
C GLN A 108 -7.88 -33.24 -6.10
N ARG A 109 -8.03 -31.95 -6.41
CA ARG A 109 -7.31 -31.30 -7.51
C ARG A 109 -5.79 -31.30 -7.32
N ILE A 110 -5.34 -31.01 -6.10
CA ILE A 110 -3.90 -31.09 -5.78
C ILE A 110 -3.39 -32.53 -5.92
N LYS A 111 -4.18 -33.53 -5.47
CA LYS A 111 -3.83 -34.95 -5.63
C LYS A 111 -3.77 -35.39 -7.10
N SER A 112 -4.57 -34.80 -7.98
CA SER A 112 -4.49 -35.03 -9.43
C SER A 112 -3.33 -34.28 -10.11
N GLY A 113 -2.50 -33.57 -9.35
CA GLY A 113 -1.33 -32.83 -9.88
C GLY A 113 -1.64 -31.43 -10.40
N GLU A 114 -2.85 -30.90 -10.13
CA GLU A 114 -3.22 -29.55 -10.54
C GLU A 114 -2.55 -28.50 -9.66
N SER A 115 -2.00 -27.46 -10.28
CA SER A 115 -1.45 -26.29 -9.58
C SER A 115 -2.54 -25.24 -9.40
N LEU A 116 -3.02 -25.10 -8.16
CA LEU A 116 -4.07 -24.13 -7.82
C LEU A 116 -3.43 -22.77 -7.50
N GLU A 117 -3.70 -21.77 -8.34
CA GLU A 117 -3.22 -20.41 -8.11
C GLU A 117 -3.70 -19.87 -6.75
N GLY A 118 -2.81 -19.24 -5.98
CA GLY A 118 -3.13 -18.70 -4.66
C GLY A 118 -3.16 -19.72 -3.51
N SER A 119 -3.09 -21.02 -3.78
CA SER A 119 -3.14 -22.07 -2.75
C SER A 119 -2.05 -21.92 -1.67
N PHE A 120 -0.81 -21.62 -2.08
CA PHE A 120 0.29 -21.40 -1.14
C PHE A 120 0.04 -20.21 -0.20
N GLN A 121 -0.49 -19.10 -0.75
CA GLN A 121 -0.83 -17.92 0.02
C GLN A 121 -1.95 -18.21 1.01
N VAL A 122 -2.96 -19.00 0.61
CA VAL A 122 -4.06 -19.43 1.48
C VAL A 122 -3.58 -20.32 2.61
N ILE A 123 -2.78 -21.35 2.31
CA ILE A 123 -2.19 -22.23 3.34
C ILE A 123 -1.38 -21.42 4.35
N LYS A 124 -0.57 -20.47 3.86
CA LYS A 124 0.21 -19.57 4.72
C LYS A 124 -0.67 -18.66 5.59
N CYS A 125 -1.80 -18.19 5.07
CA CYS A 125 -2.77 -17.41 5.85
C CYS A 125 -3.44 -18.28 6.92
N LEU A 126 -3.88 -19.49 6.58
CA LEU A 126 -4.49 -20.44 7.52
C LEU A 126 -3.54 -20.83 8.65
N GLY A 127 -2.29 -21.15 8.32
CA GLY A 127 -1.28 -21.55 9.31
C GLY A 127 -0.89 -20.44 10.28
N ARG A 128 -1.27 -19.18 10.01
CA ARG A 128 -0.99 -18.02 10.86
C ARG A 128 -2.26 -17.28 11.31
N ARG A 129 -3.43 -17.89 11.10
CA ARG A 129 -4.71 -17.26 11.44
C ARG A 129 -4.85 -17.23 12.96
N PRO A 130 -5.00 -16.05 13.59
CA PRO A 130 -5.23 -15.97 15.02
C PRO A 130 -6.60 -16.56 15.36
N ARG A 131 -6.73 -17.08 16.59
CA ARG A 131 -7.97 -17.67 17.12
C ARG A 131 -8.55 -16.89 18.30
N ASN A 132 -7.78 -15.99 18.88
CA ASN A 132 -8.17 -15.16 20.02
C ASN A 132 -7.34 -13.86 20.03
N TRP A 133 -7.74 -12.91 20.88
CA TRP A 133 -7.09 -11.61 21.00
C TRP A 133 -5.59 -11.69 21.31
N SER A 134 -5.19 -12.59 22.22
CA SER A 134 -3.77 -12.75 22.59
C SER A 134 -2.91 -13.09 21.37
N GLN A 135 -3.40 -13.96 20.48
CA GLN A 135 -2.71 -14.29 19.23
C GLN A 135 -2.68 -13.12 18.25
N CYS A 136 -3.68 -12.24 18.22
CA CYS A 136 -3.63 -11.00 17.43
C CYS A 136 -2.52 -10.07 17.92
N VAL A 137 -2.37 -9.93 19.23
CA VAL A 137 -1.29 -9.14 19.86
C VAL A 137 0.07 -9.76 19.58
N GLU A 138 0.21 -11.07 19.70
CA GLU A 138 1.43 -11.80 19.34
C GLU A 138 1.83 -11.57 17.88
N LEU A 139 0.88 -11.69 16.94
CA LEU A 139 1.12 -11.41 15.53
C LEU A 139 1.56 -9.97 15.30
N ALA A 140 0.93 -8.99 15.97
CA ALA A 140 1.35 -7.59 15.91
C ALA A 140 2.79 -7.41 16.41
N ARG A 141 3.15 -8.06 17.53
CA ARG A 141 4.52 -8.01 18.08
C ARG A 141 5.55 -8.62 17.14
N LEU A 142 5.25 -9.75 16.52
CA LEU A 142 6.09 -10.37 15.49
C LEU A 142 6.24 -9.49 14.25
N LYS A 143 5.19 -8.73 13.88
CA LYS A 143 5.27 -7.75 12.79
C LYS A 143 6.16 -6.57 13.13
N PHE A 144 6.05 -6.03 14.35
CA PHE A 144 6.92 -4.97 14.83
C PHE A 144 8.39 -5.37 14.70
N GLU A 145 8.74 -6.54 15.26
CA GLU A 145 10.11 -7.06 15.21
C GLU A 145 10.61 -7.20 13.77
N LYS A 146 9.78 -7.80 12.91
CA LYS A 146 10.12 -8.01 11.52
C LYS A 146 10.38 -6.69 10.80
N TYR A 147 9.57 -5.68 11.03
CA TYR A 147 9.60 -4.45 10.25
C TYR A 147 10.64 -3.45 10.72
N PHE A 148 10.78 -3.28 12.03
CA PHE A 148 11.59 -2.22 12.61
C PHE A 148 12.92 -2.72 13.18
N ASN A 149 13.09 -4.03 13.37
CA ASN A 149 14.33 -4.62 13.85
C ASN A 149 15.01 -5.49 12.78
N HIS A 150 14.44 -6.66 12.48
CA HIS A 150 15.09 -7.67 11.63
C HIS A 150 15.43 -7.14 10.22
N LYS A 151 14.57 -6.29 9.65
CA LYS A 151 14.85 -5.67 8.35
C LYS A 151 16.04 -4.72 8.39
N ALA A 152 16.17 -3.93 9.45
CA ALA A 152 17.31 -3.04 9.63
C ALA A 152 18.60 -3.86 9.82
N LEU A 153 18.56 -4.88 10.69
CA LEU A 153 19.68 -5.81 10.88
C LEU A 153 20.10 -6.49 9.58
N GLN A 154 19.15 -7.00 8.80
CA GLN A 154 19.44 -7.64 7.53
C GLN A 154 20.08 -6.66 6.54
N LEU A 155 19.60 -5.41 6.50
CA LEU A 155 20.18 -4.40 5.60
C LEU A 155 21.60 -4.02 6.02
N LEU A 156 21.86 -3.88 7.31
CA LEU A 156 23.20 -3.62 7.86
C LEU A 156 24.14 -4.81 7.69
N HIS A 157 23.62 -6.05 7.74
CA HIS A 157 24.41 -7.24 7.43
C HIS A 157 24.80 -7.27 5.94
N SER A 158 23.87 -6.93 5.04
CA SER A 158 24.15 -6.87 3.60
C SER A 158 25.05 -5.70 3.21
N PHE A 159 24.95 -4.58 3.92
CA PHE A 159 25.77 -3.39 3.71
C PHE A 159 26.26 -2.86 5.06
N PRO A 160 27.36 -3.41 5.60
CA PRO A 160 28.02 -2.90 6.81
C PRO A 160 28.26 -1.38 6.74
N ILE A 161 28.35 -0.73 7.91
CA ILE A 161 28.40 0.74 7.99
C ILE A 161 29.60 1.36 7.25
N ASP A 162 30.69 0.60 7.17
CA ASP A 162 31.96 0.93 6.55
C ASP A 162 32.07 0.48 5.09
N THR A 163 30.98 -0.05 4.51
CA THR A 163 30.95 -0.49 3.10
C THR A 163 31.35 0.66 2.17
N ARG A 164 32.34 0.40 1.30
CA ARG A 164 32.83 1.34 0.29
C ARG A 164 32.46 0.89 -1.12
N LEU A 165 32.22 1.86 -2.00
CA LEU A 165 32.04 1.65 -3.42
C LEU A 165 33.38 1.53 -4.14
N LYS A 166 33.36 1.16 -5.42
CA LYS A 166 34.58 0.97 -6.24
C LYS A 166 35.43 2.23 -6.36
N ASP A 167 34.80 3.40 -6.25
CA ASP A 167 35.45 4.72 -6.30
C ASP A 167 36.01 5.16 -4.93
N GLY A 168 35.91 4.32 -3.89
CA GLY A 168 36.37 4.61 -2.53
C GLY A 168 35.38 5.39 -1.66
N SER A 169 34.28 5.90 -2.24
CA SER A 169 33.22 6.59 -1.49
C SER A 169 32.43 5.63 -0.60
N LEU A 170 31.76 6.16 0.43
CA LEU A 170 30.94 5.35 1.34
C LEU A 170 29.61 4.96 0.67
N PHE A 171 29.17 3.71 0.88
CA PHE A 171 27.84 3.27 0.47
C PHE A 171 26.74 4.07 1.18
N TRP A 172 26.91 4.28 2.49
CA TRP A 172 26.03 5.06 3.34
C TRP A 172 26.39 6.55 3.25
N GLN A 173 25.87 7.21 2.23
CA GLN A 173 25.97 8.66 2.04
C GLN A 173 24.64 9.18 1.50
N SER A 174 24.38 10.48 1.70
CA SER A 174 23.14 11.12 1.26
C SER A 174 22.82 10.76 -0.20
N PRO A 175 21.58 10.32 -0.51
CA PRO A 175 20.39 10.30 0.35
C PRO A 175 20.21 9.03 1.22
N LYS A 176 21.10 8.04 1.11
CA LYS A 176 20.99 6.75 1.81
C LYS A 176 21.42 6.90 3.26
N ARG A 177 20.49 6.69 4.18
CA ARG A 177 20.75 6.73 5.62
C ARG A 177 20.83 5.31 6.18
N PRO A 178 21.88 4.97 6.96
CA PRO A 178 21.95 3.68 7.61
C PRO A 178 20.78 3.55 8.61
N PRO A 179 20.05 2.42 8.61
CA PRO A 179 18.92 2.24 9.53
C PRO A 179 19.42 1.93 10.95
N PHE A 180 18.56 2.16 11.94
CA PHE A 180 18.79 1.72 13.32
C PHE A 180 17.75 0.65 13.68
N PRO A 181 18.17 -0.57 14.05
CA PRO A 181 17.27 -1.60 14.53
C PRO A 181 16.57 -1.14 15.82
N ILE A 182 15.24 -1.12 15.79
CA ILE A 182 14.43 -0.66 16.93
C ILE A 182 14.16 -1.83 17.87
N GLN A 183 14.49 -1.66 19.14
CA GLN A 183 14.05 -2.58 20.19
C GLN A 183 12.66 -2.15 20.68
N PHE A 184 11.76 -3.12 20.84
CA PHE A 184 10.42 -2.82 21.34
C PHE A 184 10.48 -2.33 22.78
N ASP A 185 9.77 -1.24 23.05
CA ASP A 185 9.52 -0.69 24.37
C ASP A 185 8.02 -0.47 24.52
N PHE A 186 7.44 -0.98 25.59
CA PHE A 186 6.01 -0.84 25.87
C PHE A 186 5.63 0.58 26.29
N ASN A 187 6.57 1.34 26.87
CA ASN A 187 6.32 2.70 27.33
C ASN A 187 6.40 3.73 26.21
N ASP A 188 6.94 3.35 25.05
CA ASP A 188 6.93 4.18 23.85
C ASP A 188 5.54 4.16 23.20
N LEU A 189 4.95 5.35 23.06
CA LEU A 189 3.60 5.51 22.52
C LEU A 189 3.46 5.05 21.06
N LEU A 190 4.49 5.19 20.24
CA LEU A 190 4.48 4.76 18.84
C LEU A 190 4.56 3.24 18.75
N HIS A 191 5.39 2.62 19.60
CA HIS A 191 5.48 1.17 19.68
C HIS A 191 4.17 0.55 20.16
N TYR A 192 3.63 1.07 21.27
CA TYR A 192 2.36 0.63 21.82
C TYR A 192 1.21 0.80 20.81
N SER A 193 1.08 1.98 20.20
CA SER A 193 0.01 2.26 19.22
C SER A 193 0.12 1.38 17.98
N PHE A 194 1.33 1.08 17.51
CA PHE A 194 1.53 0.11 16.42
C PHE A 194 1.00 -1.27 16.80
N ILE A 195 1.35 -1.77 17.99
CA ILE A 195 0.89 -3.09 18.46
C ILE A 195 -0.62 -3.12 18.58
N LEU A 196 -1.21 -2.14 19.26
CA LEU A 196 -2.65 -2.07 19.50
C LEU A 196 -3.42 -2.00 18.17
N SER A 197 -3.06 -1.06 17.29
CA SER A 197 -3.74 -0.88 16.00
C SER A 197 -3.61 -2.10 15.10
N THR A 198 -2.41 -2.68 15.02
CA THR A 198 -2.15 -3.89 14.22
C THR A 198 -2.92 -5.10 14.78
N ALA A 199 -2.99 -5.26 16.10
CA ALA A 199 -3.74 -6.34 16.74
C ALA A 199 -5.25 -6.20 16.50
N LYS A 200 -5.80 -4.98 16.65
CA LYS A 200 -7.20 -4.67 16.32
C LYS A 200 -7.51 -5.05 14.87
N LEU A 201 -6.67 -4.63 13.92
CA LEU A 201 -6.84 -4.99 12.51
C LEU A 201 -6.82 -6.50 12.27
N PHE A 202 -5.89 -7.24 12.89
CA PHE A 202 -5.86 -8.70 12.81
C PHE A 202 -7.13 -9.35 13.38
N ALA A 203 -7.64 -8.82 14.50
CA ALA A 203 -8.86 -9.30 15.11
C ALA A 203 -10.07 -9.05 14.20
N THR A 204 -10.19 -7.84 13.63
CA THR A 204 -11.25 -7.47 12.68
C THR A 204 -11.27 -8.40 11.46
N ILE A 205 -10.14 -8.59 10.77
CA ILE A 205 -10.11 -9.45 9.57
C ILE A 205 -10.31 -10.94 9.88
N SER A 206 -10.14 -11.34 11.14
CA SER A 206 -10.30 -12.73 11.57
C SER A 206 -11.62 -12.98 12.31
N CYS A 207 -12.47 -11.96 12.44
CA CYS A 207 -13.72 -11.96 13.20
C CYS A 207 -13.55 -12.35 14.68
N ILE A 208 -12.52 -11.81 15.34
CA ILE A 208 -12.24 -12.05 16.76
C ILE A 208 -12.69 -10.82 17.57
N SER A 209 -13.49 -11.05 18.60
CA SER A 209 -13.92 -10.00 19.53
C SER A 209 -12.76 -9.52 20.40
N PHE A 210 -12.71 -8.21 20.65
CA PHE A 210 -11.82 -7.57 21.60
C PHE A 210 -12.56 -6.44 22.32
N THR A 211 -12.21 -6.18 23.58
CA THR A 211 -12.76 -5.08 24.35
C THR A 211 -11.94 -3.83 24.14
N GLU A 212 -12.60 -2.70 23.88
CA GLU A 212 -11.99 -1.38 23.94
C GLU A 212 -11.89 -0.98 25.41
N LYS A 213 -10.72 -1.16 26.00
CA LYS A 213 -10.35 -0.50 27.26
C LYS A 213 -9.18 0.41 27.00
#